data_AF-A0ABD7V5T9-F1
#
_entry.id   AF-A0ABD7V5T9-F1
#
_cell.length_a   1.000
_cell.length_b   1.000
_cell.length_c   1.000
_cell.angle_alpha   90.00
_cell.angle_beta   90.00
_cell.angle_gamma   90.00
#
_symmetry.space_group_name_H-M   'P 1'
#
loop_
_entity.id
_entity.type
_entity.pdbx_description
1 polymer ?
#
loop_
_entity_poly.entity_id
_entity_poly.type
_entity_poly.pdbx_seq_one_letter_code
_entity_poly.pdbx_strand_id
1 'polypeptide(L)'
;MTPERLESSGKTRTPRKTRATALRRRMHAATCLLAGATLASTMLVAAPANAGNHWFTDISETAVPKAECGPGSLPEPGLQGDVSAEDRLSGRSKRGYHCNLTKLGNVTGGGGGIVSASFEHCSYTGSLFPGNNFMPQPGVGIVSAKDPRKPRIVGSLTDTAMRAGTWETLKVNKKRKLLAATGVPFVWGAGFFAVYDISDCERPKLLNARGGGLAHPIPFTSHEGGWSPDGRTYWASGIAPGHLSAIDVSDPRNPRVIWQGLHSFLGHGFGISPDGNRMYLSNMMGITILDISAVQRRDPYPQVRHVAAYHWPDGQLNQHSIPITHGGKPYVITADEGGSGGVKIFDVTRVDKPRYAAQLKLEINLPEHLDTQFRSSMGGSLFGSNPHYCAVDRPTDPTALACSWESSGIRVFDIRDLDRIREIAYYNPPAQKGATVLTRPNSPHVVASIIGVPAIEFLSLGMSLANGRAKLNEMVGPRAGMVVGGDVSTDWCFSPPEFRGNKIFVTCGDGGFYALELSSRVYTPPPDQDSYLG
;
A
#
# COMPACT_ATOMS: atom_id res chain seq x y z
N MET A 1 43.09 -21.20 68.66
CA MET A 1 43.18 -22.08 67.47
C MET A 1 42.20 -21.54 66.44
N THR A 2 42.71 -21.32 65.21
CA THR A 2 42.01 -20.96 63.95
C THR A 2 41.11 -19.72 63.93
N PRO A 3 41.53 -18.63 63.26
CA PRO A 3 40.68 -17.53 62.84
C PRO A 3 40.41 -17.55 61.33
N GLU A 4 39.20 -17.18 60.92
CA GLU A 4 38.93 -16.66 59.58
C GLU A 4 37.63 -15.84 59.63
N ARG A 5 37.72 -14.51 59.47
CA ARG A 5 37.13 -13.75 58.35
C ARG A 5 37.42 -12.26 58.52
N LEU A 6 38.05 -11.67 57.50
CA LEU A 6 38.38 -10.25 57.42
C LEU A 6 37.13 -9.39 57.17
N GLU A 7 36.97 -8.37 58.00
CA GLU A 7 36.26 -7.13 57.68
C GLU A 7 37.17 -6.19 56.87
N SER A 8 36.60 -5.41 55.95
CA SER A 8 37.29 -4.35 55.23
C SER A 8 36.42 -3.09 55.23
N SER A 9 36.95 -2.04 55.85
CA SER A 9 36.34 -0.71 55.95
C SER A 9 36.87 0.24 54.87
N GLY A 10 35.96 1.03 54.28
CA GLY A 10 36.14 2.47 54.06
C GLY A 10 37.02 2.96 52.89
N LYS A 11 36.39 3.65 51.92
CA LYS A 11 36.55 5.12 51.73
C LYS A 11 35.76 5.64 50.52
N THR A 12 34.90 6.61 50.79
CA THR A 12 34.16 7.47 49.85
C THR A 12 35.08 8.40 49.07
N ARG A 13 34.89 8.49 47.74
CA ARG A 13 35.48 9.52 46.87
C ARG A 13 34.39 10.12 45.97
N THR A 14 34.10 11.40 46.14
CA THR A 14 33.24 12.20 45.25
C THR A 14 34.01 12.62 43.99
N PRO A 15 33.43 12.56 42.77
CA PRO A 15 34.08 13.13 41.59
C PRO A 15 33.62 14.57 41.32
N ARG A 16 34.62 15.42 41.07
CA ARG A 16 34.54 16.79 40.53
C ARG A 16 33.72 16.81 39.22
N LYS A 17 32.63 17.57 39.18
CA LYS A 17 31.91 17.91 37.93
C LYS A 17 32.71 18.97 37.15
N THR A 18 33.21 18.61 35.98
CA THR A 18 33.92 19.52 35.07
C THR A 18 32.94 20.41 34.29
N ARG A 19 33.20 21.72 34.27
CA ARG A 19 32.42 22.77 33.57
C ARG A 19 32.29 22.59 32.03
N ALA A 20 32.95 21.60 31.44
CA ALA A 20 32.97 21.36 30.00
C ALA A 20 31.67 20.75 29.44
N THR A 21 30.87 20.06 30.26
CA THR A 21 29.62 19.39 29.82
C THR A 21 28.44 20.34 29.66
N ALA A 22 28.43 21.48 30.36
CA ALA A 22 27.34 22.45 30.29
C ALA A 22 27.37 23.29 29.00
N LEU A 23 28.57 23.62 28.49
CA LEU A 23 28.72 24.40 27.26
C LEU A 23 28.41 23.57 26.01
N ARG A 24 28.78 22.28 25.99
CA ARG A 24 28.45 21.35 24.92
C ARG A 24 26.94 21.06 24.81
N ARG A 25 26.21 21.01 25.93
CA ARG A 25 24.75 20.82 25.92
C ARG A 25 23.99 22.03 25.37
N ARG A 26 24.48 23.26 25.61
CA ARG A 26 23.85 24.48 25.07
C ARG A 26 24.10 24.68 23.58
N MET A 27 25.27 24.27 23.07
CA MET A 27 25.52 24.28 21.62
C MET A 27 24.68 23.24 20.88
N HIS A 28 24.55 22.00 21.38
CA HIS A 28 23.73 20.98 20.72
C HIS A 28 22.22 21.29 20.72
N ALA A 29 21.68 21.93 21.76
CA ALA A 29 20.29 22.36 21.77
C ALA A 29 20.00 23.46 20.73
N ALA A 30 20.94 24.40 20.53
CA ALA A 30 20.82 25.44 19.52
C ALA A 30 20.95 24.90 18.09
N THR A 31 21.83 23.92 17.85
CA THR A 31 21.98 23.29 16.51
C THR A 31 20.77 22.45 16.12
N CYS A 32 20.11 21.76 17.07
CA CYS A 32 18.89 20.99 16.79
C CYS A 32 17.66 21.87 16.53
N LEU A 33 17.51 23.01 17.21
CA LEU A 33 16.41 23.95 16.98
C LEU A 33 16.56 24.71 15.65
N LEU A 34 17.79 25.05 15.24
CA LEU A 34 18.05 25.68 13.94
C LEU A 34 17.92 24.68 12.78
N ALA A 35 18.34 23.41 12.95
CA ALA A 35 18.16 22.36 11.93
C ALA A 35 16.67 21.99 11.73
N GLY A 36 15.88 21.93 12.81
CA GLY A 36 14.43 21.67 12.74
C GLY A 36 13.64 22.81 12.08
N ALA A 37 14.00 24.07 12.37
CA ALA A 37 13.37 25.23 11.74
C ALA A 37 13.73 25.37 10.25
N THR A 38 14.95 25.03 9.84
CA THR A 38 15.33 25.02 8.41
C THR A 38 14.66 23.88 7.63
N LEU A 39 14.49 22.69 8.23
CA LEU A 39 13.76 21.58 7.60
C LEU A 39 12.26 21.89 7.42
N ALA A 40 11.61 22.52 8.40
CA ALA A 40 10.21 22.94 8.27
C ALA A 40 10.03 24.07 7.23
N SER A 41 11.02 24.94 7.05
CA SER A 41 10.95 26.07 6.11
C SER A 41 11.25 25.68 4.65
N THR A 42 11.93 24.54 4.41
CA THR A 42 12.25 24.04 3.06
C THR A 42 11.32 22.93 2.57
N MET A 43 10.36 22.47 3.40
CA MET A 43 9.39 21.43 3.03
C MET A 43 8.13 21.96 2.33
N LEU A 44 7.93 23.28 2.29
CA LEU A 44 6.99 23.91 1.36
C LEU A 44 7.71 24.20 0.04
N VAL A 45 7.88 23.18 -0.81
CA VAL A 45 7.93 23.50 -2.24
C VAL A 45 6.49 23.82 -2.62
N ALA A 46 6.16 25.12 -2.59
CA ALA A 46 4.91 25.59 -3.16
C ALA A 46 4.79 25.01 -4.57
N ALA A 47 3.64 24.39 -4.87
CA ALA A 47 3.31 24.08 -6.26
C ALA A 47 3.60 25.33 -7.11
N PRO A 48 4.11 25.19 -8.35
CA PRO A 48 4.35 26.34 -9.21
C PRO A 48 3.11 27.24 -9.20
N ALA A 49 3.31 28.57 -9.18
CA ALA A 49 2.29 29.60 -8.90
C ALA A 49 0.97 29.54 -9.72
N ASN A 50 0.85 28.59 -10.65
CA ASN A 50 -0.29 28.33 -11.51
C ASN A 50 -1.15 27.11 -11.12
N ALA A 51 -0.76 26.30 -10.12
CA ALA A 51 -1.57 25.17 -9.65
C ALA A 51 -2.41 25.57 -8.43
N GLY A 52 -3.71 25.24 -8.44
CA GLY A 52 -4.58 25.47 -7.30
C GLY A 52 -4.24 24.53 -6.14
N ASN A 53 -3.81 25.06 -5.00
CA ASN A 53 -3.65 24.28 -3.77
C ASN A 53 -4.96 24.27 -2.99
N HIS A 54 -5.46 23.09 -2.66
CA HIS A 54 -6.71 22.88 -1.93
C HIS A 54 -6.44 22.17 -0.62
N TRP A 55 -6.90 22.74 0.48
CA TRP A 55 -6.70 22.20 1.82
C TRP A 55 -8.03 21.71 2.40
N PHE A 56 -8.09 20.43 2.72
CA PHE A 56 -9.24 19.76 3.34
C PHE A 56 -8.86 19.40 4.77
N THR A 57 -9.19 20.26 5.73
CA THR A 57 -8.73 20.14 7.12
C THR A 57 -9.60 19.25 7.99
N ASP A 58 -10.78 18.87 7.52
CA ASP A 58 -11.72 18.06 8.28
C ASP A 58 -11.27 16.60 8.29
N ILE A 59 -11.12 16.04 9.48
CA ILE A 59 -10.80 14.62 9.71
C ILE A 59 -12.11 13.91 10.00
N SER A 60 -12.45 12.87 9.22
CA SER A 60 -13.63 12.08 9.54
C SER A 60 -13.49 11.38 10.91
N GLU A 61 -14.52 11.57 11.73
CA GLU A 61 -14.75 10.93 13.04
C GLU A 61 -15.88 9.89 12.95
N THR A 62 -16.28 9.52 11.73
CA THR A 62 -17.37 8.56 11.52
C THR A 62 -16.85 7.41 10.68
N ALA A 63 -17.01 6.20 11.22
CA ALA A 63 -16.72 4.97 10.48
C ALA A 63 -17.89 4.63 9.57
N VAL A 64 -17.59 3.91 8.48
CA VAL A 64 -18.65 3.33 7.65
C VAL A 64 -19.39 2.25 8.45
N PRO A 65 -20.72 2.10 8.29
CA PRO A 65 -21.47 1.07 8.99
C PRO A 65 -20.87 -0.33 8.79
N LYS A 66 -20.86 -1.13 9.86
CA LYS A 66 -20.40 -2.52 9.85
C LYS A 66 -21.22 -3.39 8.90
N ALA A 67 -20.58 -4.41 8.33
CA ALA A 67 -21.29 -5.42 7.55
C ALA A 67 -22.23 -6.27 8.41
N GLU A 68 -23.42 -6.56 7.88
CA GLU A 68 -24.34 -7.55 8.45
C GLU A 68 -23.94 -8.96 8.00
N CYS A 69 -23.36 -9.74 8.92
CA CYS A 69 -22.78 -11.03 8.57
C CYS A 69 -23.81 -12.15 8.42
N GLY A 70 -23.81 -12.80 7.26
CA GLY A 70 -24.66 -13.95 6.98
C GLY A 70 -24.18 -15.26 7.64
N PRO A 71 -24.98 -16.34 7.54
CA PRO A 71 -24.65 -17.66 8.07
C PRO A 71 -23.29 -18.18 7.60
N GLY A 72 -22.56 -18.86 8.49
CA GLY A 72 -21.23 -19.39 8.21
C GLY A 72 -20.09 -18.37 8.34
N SER A 73 -20.41 -17.10 8.62
CA SER A 73 -19.43 -16.07 8.93
C SER A 73 -18.73 -16.34 10.27
N LEU A 74 -17.50 -15.83 10.41
CA LEU A 74 -16.74 -15.76 11.65
C LEU A 74 -16.40 -14.28 11.90
N PRO A 75 -17.33 -13.48 12.45
CA PRO A 75 -17.17 -12.04 12.53
C PRO A 75 -16.01 -11.61 13.45
N GLU A 76 -15.56 -10.37 13.28
CA GLU A 76 -14.63 -9.72 14.19
C GLU A 76 -15.37 -9.46 15.51
N PRO A 77 -14.80 -9.82 16.67
CA PRO A 77 -15.54 -9.77 17.93
C PRO A 77 -15.63 -8.36 18.52
N GLY A 78 -14.85 -7.40 18.04
CA GLY A 78 -14.69 -6.07 18.62
C GLY A 78 -14.89 -4.94 17.60
N LEU A 79 -13.94 -4.00 17.58
CA LEU A 79 -13.95 -2.89 16.64
C LEU A 79 -13.86 -3.41 15.20
N GLN A 80 -14.61 -2.79 14.31
CA GLN A 80 -14.50 -3.02 12.87
C GLN A 80 -13.06 -2.75 12.43
N GLY A 81 -12.43 -3.75 11.79
CA GLY A 81 -11.05 -3.65 11.34
C GLY A 81 -10.01 -4.11 12.34
N ASP A 82 -10.35 -4.40 13.60
CA ASP A 82 -9.36 -4.79 14.60
C ASP A 82 -9.13 -6.31 14.65
N VAL A 83 -7.85 -6.69 14.58
CA VAL A 83 -7.39 -8.01 15.04
C VAL A 83 -6.70 -7.79 16.37
N SER A 84 -7.46 -7.93 17.46
CA SER A 84 -7.07 -7.45 18.78
C SER A 84 -5.75 -8.03 19.29
N ALA A 85 -5.06 -7.26 20.14
CA ALA A 85 -3.83 -7.70 20.80
C ALA A 85 -4.01 -9.06 21.52
N GLU A 86 -5.17 -9.27 22.12
CA GLU A 86 -5.56 -10.49 22.84
C GLU A 86 -5.70 -11.68 21.88
N ASP A 87 -6.33 -11.49 20.72
CA ASP A 87 -6.51 -12.55 19.73
C ASP A 87 -5.19 -12.93 19.04
N ARG A 88 -4.34 -11.94 18.80
CA ARG A 88 -2.99 -12.13 18.25
C ARG A 88 -2.08 -12.87 19.24
N LEU A 89 -2.12 -12.51 20.53
CA LEU A 89 -1.32 -13.17 21.57
C LEU A 89 -1.77 -14.61 21.80
N SER A 90 -3.08 -14.82 22.05
CA SER A 90 -3.66 -16.15 22.31
C SER A 90 -3.56 -17.09 21.11
N GLY A 91 -3.40 -16.54 19.90
CA GLY A 91 -3.38 -17.29 18.66
C GLY A 91 -4.77 -17.57 18.10
N ARG A 92 -5.83 -16.92 18.62
CA ARG A 92 -7.17 -16.90 18.03
C ARG A 92 -7.14 -16.39 16.58
N SER A 93 -6.26 -15.44 16.27
CA SER A 93 -6.10 -14.89 14.91
C SER A 93 -5.70 -15.94 13.86
N LYS A 94 -5.15 -17.09 14.27
CA LYS A 94 -4.86 -18.23 13.37
C LYS A 94 -6.10 -18.88 12.75
N ARG A 95 -7.31 -18.53 13.20
CA ARG A 95 -8.56 -18.98 12.56
C ARG A 95 -9.05 -18.00 11.48
N GLY A 96 -8.50 -16.79 11.42
CA GLY A 96 -9.02 -15.70 10.60
C GLY A 96 -10.37 -15.17 11.10
N TYR A 97 -10.92 -14.26 10.30
CA TYR A 97 -12.25 -13.68 10.46
C TYR A 97 -12.85 -13.47 9.07
N HIS A 98 -14.14 -13.63 8.93
CA HIS A 98 -14.80 -13.44 7.65
C HIS A 98 -16.29 -13.14 7.81
N CYS A 99 -16.79 -12.28 6.94
CA CYS A 99 -18.19 -11.86 6.90
C CYS A 99 -18.61 -11.74 5.45
N ASN A 100 -19.56 -12.56 5.00
CA ASN A 100 -20.05 -12.61 3.62
C ASN A 100 -19.00 -12.85 2.51
N LEU A 101 -17.73 -13.08 2.86
CA LEU A 101 -16.63 -13.37 1.94
C LEU A 101 -15.96 -14.67 2.37
N THR A 102 -16.04 -15.70 1.53
CA THR A 102 -15.57 -17.06 1.87
C THR A 102 -14.37 -17.45 1.04
N LYS A 103 -13.37 -18.10 1.64
CA LYS A 103 -12.24 -18.66 0.88
C LYS A 103 -12.69 -19.85 0.03
N LEU A 104 -12.50 -19.76 -1.29
CA LEU A 104 -12.66 -20.88 -2.22
C LEU A 104 -11.40 -21.74 -2.30
N GLY A 105 -10.25 -21.08 -2.44
CA GLY A 105 -8.95 -21.71 -2.63
C GLY A 105 -7.83 -20.73 -2.31
N ASN A 106 -6.64 -21.28 -2.08
CA ASN A 106 -5.45 -20.51 -1.73
C ASN A 106 -4.20 -21.27 -2.18
N VAL A 107 -3.18 -20.52 -2.62
CA VAL A 107 -1.84 -21.05 -2.85
C VAL A 107 -0.82 -20.11 -2.24
N THR A 108 -0.09 -20.63 -1.25
CA THR A 108 0.82 -19.81 -0.48
C THR A 108 2.19 -19.61 -1.14
N GLY A 109 2.74 -20.65 -1.75
CA GLY A 109 4.09 -20.61 -2.31
C GLY A 109 5.12 -20.16 -1.28
N GLY A 110 5.97 -19.20 -1.67
CA GLY A 110 6.93 -18.54 -0.77
C GLY A 110 6.40 -17.26 -0.09
N GLY A 111 5.12 -16.94 -0.19
CA GLY A 111 4.53 -15.65 0.23
C GLY A 111 4.11 -14.78 -0.96
N GLY A 112 3.41 -13.68 -0.66
CA GLY A 112 2.65 -12.89 -1.62
C GLY A 112 3.35 -11.71 -2.29
N GLY A 113 4.56 -11.35 -1.89
CA GLY A 113 5.13 -10.05 -2.27
C GLY A 113 4.27 -8.90 -1.74
N ILE A 114 4.44 -7.70 -2.30
CA ILE A 114 3.60 -6.54 -1.95
C ILE A 114 2.28 -6.60 -2.73
N VAL A 115 2.34 -6.52 -4.07
CA VAL A 115 1.14 -6.59 -4.92
C VAL A 115 1.14 -7.78 -5.85
N SER A 116 -0.04 -8.17 -6.30
CA SER A 116 -0.23 -8.98 -7.49
C SER A 116 -1.00 -8.23 -8.56
N ALA A 117 -0.84 -8.66 -9.81
CA ALA A 117 -1.64 -8.22 -10.93
C ALA A 117 -2.29 -9.43 -11.59
N SER A 118 -3.42 -9.25 -12.25
CA SER A 118 -4.18 -10.38 -12.77
C SER A 118 -4.65 -10.17 -14.20
N PHE A 119 -4.82 -11.28 -14.92
CA PHE A 119 -5.31 -11.29 -16.29
C PHE A 119 -5.96 -12.65 -16.59
N GLU A 120 -7.16 -12.65 -17.17
CA GLU A 120 -7.94 -13.86 -17.43
C GLU A 120 -8.07 -14.78 -16.19
N HIS A 121 -7.57 -16.01 -16.20
CA HIS A 121 -7.57 -16.88 -15.02
C HIS A 121 -6.24 -16.88 -14.26
N CYS A 122 -5.32 -15.97 -14.60
CA CYS A 122 -3.99 -15.90 -14.01
C CYS A 122 -3.85 -14.74 -13.02
N SER A 123 -3.06 -14.99 -11.96
CA SER A 123 -2.54 -13.97 -11.06
C SER A 123 -1.01 -14.02 -11.07
N TYR A 124 -0.38 -12.86 -11.19
CA TYR A 124 1.06 -12.64 -11.16
C TYR A 124 1.43 -12.09 -9.79
N THR A 125 1.97 -12.95 -8.93
CA THR A 125 2.40 -12.61 -7.57
C THR A 125 3.73 -11.88 -7.61
N GLY A 126 3.76 -10.62 -7.16
CA GLY A 126 4.95 -9.80 -7.10
C GLY A 126 6.09 -10.45 -6.32
N SER A 127 7.32 -10.00 -6.61
CA SER A 127 8.51 -10.50 -5.95
C SER A 127 9.05 -9.48 -4.94
N LEU A 128 9.70 -9.98 -3.89
CA LEU A 128 10.34 -9.17 -2.86
C LEU A 128 11.82 -9.51 -2.75
N PHE A 129 12.69 -8.51 -2.88
CA PHE A 129 14.14 -8.70 -2.76
C PHE A 129 14.60 -8.63 -1.29
N PRO A 130 15.66 -9.37 -0.90
CA PRO A 130 16.35 -10.42 -1.65
C PRO A 130 15.60 -11.75 -1.63
N GLY A 131 14.61 -11.88 -0.73
CA GLY A 131 14.04 -13.16 -0.34
C GLY A 131 13.53 -14.03 -1.48
N ASN A 132 12.85 -13.45 -2.48
CA ASN A 132 12.36 -14.16 -3.66
C ASN A 132 13.44 -15.00 -4.38
N ASN A 133 14.71 -14.58 -4.31
CA ASN A 133 15.83 -15.28 -4.97
C ASN A 133 16.23 -16.58 -4.27
N PHE A 134 15.73 -16.84 -3.06
CA PHE A 134 15.92 -18.11 -2.35
C PHE A 134 14.78 -19.11 -2.60
N MET A 135 13.76 -18.74 -3.39
CA MET A 135 12.71 -19.67 -3.78
C MET A 135 13.20 -20.63 -4.88
N PRO A 136 12.64 -21.87 -4.97
CA PRO A 136 12.93 -22.77 -6.08
C PRO A 136 12.63 -22.18 -7.46
N GLN A 137 11.59 -21.34 -7.55
CA GLN A 137 11.24 -20.56 -8.73
C GLN A 137 11.33 -19.07 -8.36
N PRO A 138 12.46 -18.39 -8.62
CA PRO A 138 12.63 -16.99 -8.26
C PRO A 138 11.82 -16.05 -9.17
N GLY A 139 11.71 -14.79 -8.76
CA GLY A 139 11.01 -13.75 -9.50
C GLY A 139 9.50 -13.73 -9.28
N VAL A 140 8.75 -13.16 -10.23
CA VAL A 140 7.29 -13.02 -10.14
C VAL A 140 6.62 -14.37 -10.38
N GLY A 141 5.82 -14.84 -9.41
CA GLY A 141 5.14 -16.13 -9.49
C GLY A 141 3.90 -16.06 -10.37
N ILE A 142 3.68 -17.08 -11.22
CA ILE A 142 2.48 -17.20 -12.05
C ILE A 142 1.55 -18.21 -11.39
N VAL A 143 0.39 -17.75 -10.94
CA VAL A 143 -0.67 -18.58 -10.37
C VAL A 143 -1.78 -18.76 -11.40
N SER A 144 -2.10 -20.02 -11.71
CA SER A 144 -3.30 -20.37 -12.45
C SER A 144 -4.46 -20.61 -11.49
N ALA A 145 -5.55 -19.90 -11.70
CA ALA A 145 -6.81 -20.03 -10.97
C ALA A 145 -7.96 -20.45 -11.90
N LYS A 146 -7.67 -21.24 -12.95
CA LYS A 146 -8.69 -21.87 -13.82
C LYS A 146 -9.77 -22.58 -13.01
N ASP A 147 -9.34 -23.35 -11.99
CA ASP A 147 -10.20 -23.78 -10.90
C ASP A 147 -9.87 -22.93 -9.65
N PRO A 148 -10.71 -21.95 -9.29
CA PRO A 148 -10.46 -21.08 -8.14
C PRO A 148 -10.48 -21.83 -6.79
N ARG A 149 -10.99 -23.08 -6.74
CA ARG A 149 -10.92 -23.91 -5.54
C ARG A 149 -9.57 -24.61 -5.38
N LYS A 150 -8.79 -24.70 -6.45
CA LYS A 150 -7.48 -25.38 -6.50
C LYS A 150 -6.46 -24.55 -7.30
N PRO A 151 -6.18 -23.29 -6.90
CA PRO A 151 -5.18 -22.49 -7.58
C PRO A 151 -3.79 -23.14 -7.43
N ARG A 152 -2.95 -22.99 -8.45
CA ARG A 152 -1.60 -23.59 -8.48
C ARG A 152 -0.58 -22.65 -9.11
N ILE A 153 0.65 -22.70 -8.62
CA ILE A 153 1.78 -22.03 -9.26
C ILE A 153 2.16 -22.84 -10.51
N VAL A 154 2.24 -22.16 -11.66
CA VAL A 154 2.50 -22.78 -12.98
C VAL A 154 3.84 -22.37 -13.58
N GLY A 155 4.51 -21.37 -12.99
CA GLY A 155 5.84 -20.92 -13.40
C GLY A 155 6.22 -19.62 -12.70
N SER A 156 7.32 -19.01 -13.16
CA SER A 156 7.75 -17.68 -12.72
C SER A 156 8.37 -16.86 -13.85
N LEU A 157 8.36 -15.53 -13.69
CA LEU A 157 9.05 -14.58 -14.56
C LEU A 157 10.37 -14.19 -13.91
N THR A 158 11.48 -14.48 -14.59
CA THR A 158 12.82 -14.46 -13.99
C THR A 158 13.76 -13.40 -14.58
N ASP A 159 13.24 -12.46 -15.38
CA ASP A 159 14.05 -11.32 -15.83
C ASP A 159 14.61 -10.52 -14.64
N THR A 160 15.68 -9.76 -14.89
CA THR A 160 16.32 -8.87 -13.91
C THR A 160 15.29 -8.06 -13.12
N ALA A 161 14.37 -7.37 -13.79
CA ALA A 161 13.38 -6.53 -13.11
C ALA A 161 12.45 -7.36 -12.20
N MET A 162 12.09 -8.56 -12.65
CA MET A 162 11.20 -9.46 -11.91
C MET A 162 11.90 -10.13 -10.73
N ARG A 163 13.23 -10.28 -10.72
CA ARG A 163 14.01 -10.85 -9.60
C ARG A 163 14.50 -9.80 -8.61
N ALA A 164 14.66 -8.57 -9.06
CA ALA A 164 15.08 -7.44 -8.26
C ALA A 164 14.02 -6.98 -7.24
N GLY A 165 12.85 -7.66 -7.17
CA GLY A 165 11.71 -7.23 -6.39
C GLY A 165 10.86 -6.27 -7.21
N THR A 166 9.56 -6.53 -7.35
CA THR A 166 8.69 -5.64 -8.14
C THR A 166 8.05 -4.55 -7.30
N TRP A 167 8.01 -4.72 -5.98
CA TRP A 167 7.31 -3.81 -5.06
C TRP A 167 5.88 -3.54 -5.61
N GLU A 168 5.35 -2.31 -5.68
CA GLU A 168 3.99 -2.07 -6.26
C GLU A 168 3.95 -1.92 -7.80
N THR A 169 5.08 -2.06 -8.50
CA THR A 169 5.18 -1.69 -9.93
C THR A 169 4.54 -2.72 -10.88
N LEU A 170 4.25 -3.93 -10.41
CA LEU A 170 3.71 -4.99 -11.25
C LEU A 170 2.27 -4.67 -11.68
N LYS A 171 2.04 -4.36 -12.97
CA LYS A 171 0.73 -3.96 -13.50
C LYS A 171 0.43 -4.55 -14.87
N VAL A 172 -0.85 -4.83 -15.12
CA VAL A 172 -1.37 -5.35 -16.40
C VAL A 172 -2.10 -4.24 -17.18
N ASN A 173 -1.85 -4.15 -18.49
CA ASN A 173 -2.73 -3.50 -19.44
C ASN A 173 -3.56 -4.57 -20.17
N LYS A 174 -4.84 -4.71 -19.82
CA LYS A 174 -5.73 -5.76 -20.36
C LYS A 174 -5.94 -5.62 -21.88
N LYS A 175 -6.04 -4.38 -22.38
CA LYS A 175 -6.32 -4.08 -23.80
C LYS A 175 -5.20 -4.53 -24.74
N ARG A 176 -3.94 -4.28 -24.37
CA ARG A 176 -2.77 -4.72 -25.13
C ARG A 176 -2.25 -6.09 -24.73
N LYS A 177 -2.82 -6.71 -23.70
CA LYS A 177 -2.34 -7.97 -23.10
C LYS A 177 -0.86 -7.87 -22.74
N LEU A 178 -0.51 -6.81 -22.01
CA LEU A 178 0.85 -6.57 -21.54
C LEU A 178 0.91 -6.61 -20.01
N LEU A 179 1.96 -7.22 -19.48
CA LEU A 179 2.35 -7.14 -18.08
C LEU A 179 3.71 -6.45 -18.01
N ALA A 180 3.87 -5.46 -17.13
CA ALA A 180 5.18 -4.85 -16.91
C ALA A 180 5.43 -4.58 -15.44
N ALA A 181 6.71 -4.48 -15.10
CA ALA A 181 7.19 -4.08 -13.79
C ALA A 181 8.57 -3.45 -13.91
N THR A 182 8.94 -2.73 -12.87
CA THR A 182 10.30 -2.26 -12.65
C THR A 182 10.94 -2.98 -11.46
N GLY A 183 12.26 -3.07 -11.41
CA GLY A 183 12.98 -3.60 -10.25
C GLY A 183 13.13 -2.57 -9.13
N VAL A 184 12.65 -2.88 -7.94
CA VAL A 184 12.62 -2.06 -6.71
C VAL A 184 13.11 -2.91 -5.52
N PRO A 185 14.43 -3.07 -5.35
CA PRO A 185 14.98 -3.99 -4.34
C PRO A 185 14.87 -3.51 -2.90
N PHE A 186 14.84 -2.19 -2.66
CA PHE A 186 14.93 -1.63 -1.31
C PHE A 186 14.03 -0.40 -1.14
N VAL A 187 12.72 -0.51 -1.40
CA VAL A 187 11.77 0.62 -1.43
C VAL A 187 12.12 1.67 -2.50
N TRP A 188 13.22 1.48 -3.22
CA TRP A 188 13.68 2.32 -4.31
C TRP A 188 14.31 1.44 -5.38
N GLY A 189 14.05 1.79 -6.63
CA GLY A 189 14.49 1.09 -7.82
C GLY A 189 15.02 2.05 -8.86
N ALA A 190 15.84 1.53 -9.77
CA ALA A 190 16.30 2.26 -10.94
C ALA A 190 16.71 1.30 -12.05
N GLY A 191 16.61 1.75 -13.30
CA GLY A 191 17.25 1.07 -14.42
C GLY A 191 16.52 -0.16 -14.98
N PHE A 192 15.88 -0.95 -14.12
CA PHE A 192 15.36 -2.27 -14.50
C PHE A 192 13.89 -2.23 -14.86
N PHE A 193 13.56 -2.60 -16.10
CA PHE A 193 12.20 -2.65 -16.62
C PHE A 193 12.01 -3.91 -17.46
N ALA A 194 10.91 -4.60 -17.26
CA ALA A 194 10.53 -5.74 -18.09
C ALA A 194 9.08 -5.62 -18.52
N VAL A 195 8.81 -5.93 -19.78
CA VAL A 195 7.46 -5.98 -20.37
C VAL A 195 7.27 -7.31 -21.08
N TYR A 196 6.14 -7.95 -20.79
CA TYR A 196 5.75 -9.27 -21.26
C TYR A 196 4.45 -9.21 -22.05
N ASP A 197 4.38 -10.01 -23.12
CA ASP A 197 3.10 -10.39 -23.74
C ASP A 197 2.45 -11.49 -22.89
N ILE A 198 1.20 -11.26 -22.47
CA ILE A 198 0.41 -12.18 -21.64
C ILE A 198 -0.81 -12.73 -22.40
N SER A 199 -0.76 -12.77 -23.74
CA SER A 199 -1.81 -13.37 -24.57
C SER A 199 -2.05 -14.85 -24.24
N ASP A 200 -1.02 -15.57 -23.78
CA ASP A 200 -1.16 -16.80 -23.00
C ASP A 200 -0.76 -16.46 -21.55
N CYS A 201 -1.76 -16.28 -20.69
CA CYS A 201 -1.51 -15.75 -19.35
C CYS A 201 -0.66 -16.70 -18.48
N GLU A 202 -0.67 -18.01 -18.77
CA GLU A 202 0.13 -19.01 -18.04
C GLU A 202 1.58 -19.09 -18.56
N ARG A 203 1.86 -18.53 -19.74
CA ARG A 203 3.19 -18.53 -20.37
C ARG A 203 3.56 -17.15 -20.96
N PRO A 204 3.73 -16.12 -20.11
CA PRO A 204 4.12 -14.79 -20.57
C PRO A 204 5.46 -14.81 -21.32
N LYS A 205 5.58 -13.99 -22.37
CA LYS A 205 6.78 -13.89 -23.21
C LYS A 205 7.45 -12.54 -23.02
N LEU A 206 8.71 -12.52 -22.58
CA LEU A 206 9.49 -11.28 -22.45
C LEU A 206 9.66 -10.63 -23.82
N LEU A 207 9.32 -9.35 -23.93
CA LEU A 207 9.38 -8.61 -25.20
C LEU A 207 10.66 -7.79 -25.33
N ASN A 208 11.12 -7.17 -24.24
CA ASN A 208 12.29 -6.28 -24.21
C ASN A 208 13.58 -6.99 -23.76
N ALA A 209 13.83 -8.22 -24.20
CA ALA A 209 14.99 -9.02 -23.77
C ALA A 209 16.37 -8.35 -23.99
N ARG A 210 16.44 -7.28 -24.81
CA ARG A 210 17.66 -6.52 -25.12
C ARG A 210 17.71 -5.12 -24.50
N GLY A 211 16.72 -4.70 -23.70
CA GLY A 211 16.66 -3.36 -23.13
C GLY A 211 15.85 -3.33 -21.84
N GLY A 212 16.37 -2.71 -20.78
CA GLY A 212 15.75 -2.70 -19.43
C GLY A 212 16.31 -3.74 -18.46
N GLY A 213 17.27 -4.58 -18.87
CA GLY A 213 17.99 -5.51 -18.00
C GLY A 213 19.36 -4.97 -17.56
N LEU A 214 20.14 -5.78 -16.82
CA LEU A 214 21.47 -5.41 -16.31
C LEU A 214 22.44 -4.85 -17.37
N ALA A 215 22.43 -5.42 -18.57
CA ALA A 215 23.34 -5.01 -19.65
C ALA A 215 22.94 -3.66 -20.28
N HIS A 216 21.65 -3.30 -20.21
CA HIS A 216 21.08 -2.15 -20.88
C HIS A 216 20.00 -1.48 -20.02
N PRO A 217 20.35 -0.92 -18.84
CA PRO A 217 19.37 -0.25 -17.98
C PRO A 217 18.83 1.02 -18.65
N ILE A 218 17.60 1.40 -18.32
CA ILE A 218 16.94 2.60 -18.86
C ILE A 218 16.97 3.70 -17.77
N PRO A 219 17.25 4.97 -18.08
CA PRO A 219 17.53 5.98 -17.06
C PRO A 219 16.26 6.48 -16.36
N PHE A 220 15.70 5.71 -15.43
CA PHE A 220 14.58 6.12 -14.58
C PHE A 220 14.78 5.61 -13.16
N THR A 221 14.03 6.21 -12.24
CA THR A 221 13.87 5.76 -10.84
C THR A 221 12.46 5.23 -10.66
N SER A 222 12.26 4.33 -9.70
CA SER A 222 10.99 3.67 -9.50
C SER A 222 10.77 3.26 -8.05
N HIS A 223 9.50 3.08 -7.73
CA HIS A 223 8.97 2.60 -6.47
C HIS A 223 7.60 1.99 -6.76
N GLU A 224 6.76 2.78 -7.45
CA GLU A 224 5.41 2.47 -7.92
C GLU A 224 5.36 2.55 -9.45
N GLY A 225 4.28 2.03 -10.05
CA GLY A 225 4.14 2.09 -11.51
C GLY A 225 2.74 1.78 -12.02
N GLY A 226 2.48 2.07 -13.30
CA GLY A 226 1.13 2.05 -13.87
C GLY A 226 1.10 2.33 -15.36
N TRP A 227 -0.02 2.01 -16.01
CA TRP A 227 -0.18 2.17 -17.47
C TRP A 227 -1.02 3.39 -17.80
N SER A 228 -0.69 4.08 -18.91
CA SER A 228 -1.71 4.89 -19.58
C SER A 228 -2.81 3.98 -20.15
N PRO A 229 -4.07 4.45 -20.26
CA PRO A 229 -5.20 3.62 -20.69
C PRO A 229 -4.99 2.94 -22.04
N ASP A 230 -4.29 3.58 -22.97
CA ASP A 230 -3.98 3.04 -24.29
C ASP A 230 -2.88 1.96 -24.30
N GLY A 231 -2.19 1.75 -23.18
CA GLY A 231 -1.09 0.81 -23.01
C GLY A 231 0.19 1.19 -23.77
N ARG A 232 0.33 2.44 -24.21
CA ARG A 232 1.52 2.90 -24.95
C ARG A 232 2.57 3.55 -24.06
N THR A 233 2.20 3.97 -22.85
CA THR A 233 3.13 4.48 -21.84
C THR A 233 3.01 3.66 -20.56
N TYR A 234 4.13 3.22 -20.04
CA TYR A 234 4.26 2.77 -18.67
C TYR A 234 4.90 3.90 -17.85
N TRP A 235 4.28 4.27 -16.75
CA TRP A 235 4.75 5.31 -15.85
C TRP A 235 5.41 4.67 -14.64
N ALA A 236 6.55 5.23 -14.22
CA ALA A 236 7.27 4.83 -13.03
C ALA A 236 7.44 6.04 -12.12
N SER A 237 6.98 5.93 -10.88
CA SER A 237 7.10 6.96 -9.85
C SER A 237 8.09 6.50 -8.79
N GLY A 238 8.97 7.40 -8.36
CA GLY A 238 9.96 7.14 -7.31
C GLY A 238 9.66 7.92 -6.03
N ILE A 239 9.90 7.29 -4.87
CA ILE A 239 9.64 7.90 -3.55
C ILE A 239 10.47 9.15 -3.26
N ALA A 240 11.75 9.21 -3.57
CA ALA A 240 12.56 10.39 -3.25
C ALA A 240 13.64 10.61 -4.31
N PRO A 241 13.72 11.81 -4.93
CA PRO A 241 12.94 13.03 -4.65
C PRO A 241 11.63 13.16 -5.48
N GLY A 242 10.72 12.18 -5.45
CA GLY A 242 9.42 12.29 -6.14
C GLY A 242 9.52 12.35 -7.68
N HIS A 243 10.49 11.64 -8.25
CA HIS A 243 10.75 11.63 -9.68
C HIS A 243 9.75 10.74 -10.42
N LEU A 244 9.12 11.28 -11.46
CA LEU A 244 8.16 10.57 -12.31
C LEU A 244 8.75 10.40 -13.71
N SER A 245 8.61 9.21 -14.28
CA SER A 245 9.15 8.88 -15.61
C SER A 245 8.07 8.28 -16.50
N ALA A 246 7.98 8.75 -17.74
CA ALA A 246 7.16 8.17 -18.79
C ALA A 246 8.03 7.27 -19.69
N ILE A 247 7.77 5.97 -19.68
CA ILE A 247 8.44 4.97 -20.51
C ILE A 247 7.52 4.65 -21.69
N ASP A 248 7.91 5.05 -22.89
CA ASP A 248 7.23 4.69 -24.12
C ASP A 248 7.43 3.21 -24.42
N VAL A 249 6.31 2.53 -24.57
CA VAL A 249 6.17 1.10 -24.84
C VAL A 249 5.22 0.90 -26.03
N SER A 250 5.07 1.92 -26.89
CA SER A 250 4.39 1.77 -28.19
C SER A 250 4.93 0.55 -28.94
N ASP A 251 6.26 0.45 -29.04
CA ASP A 251 6.97 -0.81 -29.32
C ASP A 251 7.53 -1.39 -28.00
N PRO A 252 6.88 -2.41 -27.41
CA PRO A 252 7.33 -2.99 -26.15
C PRO A 252 8.67 -3.74 -26.27
N ARG A 253 9.20 -3.97 -27.47
CA ARG A 253 10.53 -4.58 -27.64
C ARG A 253 11.67 -3.58 -27.42
N ASN A 254 11.38 -2.28 -27.55
CA ASN A 254 12.35 -1.19 -27.49
C ASN A 254 11.85 -0.06 -26.58
N PRO A 255 11.64 -0.33 -25.27
CA PRO A 255 11.18 0.68 -24.34
C PRO A 255 12.19 1.82 -24.18
N ARG A 256 11.70 3.06 -24.09
CA ARG A 256 12.53 4.23 -23.87
C ARG A 256 11.83 5.28 -23.02
N VAL A 257 12.59 5.99 -22.21
CA VAL A 257 12.08 7.15 -21.48
C VAL A 257 11.84 8.29 -22.48
N ILE A 258 10.62 8.81 -22.51
CA ILE A 258 10.23 9.94 -23.39
C ILE A 258 10.00 11.24 -22.62
N TRP A 259 9.90 11.15 -21.30
CA TRP A 259 9.77 12.30 -20.41
C TRP A 259 10.10 11.91 -18.97
N GLN A 260 10.68 12.84 -18.22
CA GLN A 260 10.88 12.73 -16.77
C GLN A 260 10.74 14.10 -16.12
N GLY A 261 10.34 14.11 -14.85
CA GLY A 261 10.26 15.34 -14.08
C GLY A 261 10.16 15.09 -12.57
N LEU A 262 10.31 16.17 -11.81
CA LEU A 262 10.05 16.21 -10.37
C LEU A 262 8.62 16.75 -10.16
N HIS A 263 7.80 16.02 -9.41
CA HIS A 263 6.37 16.33 -9.26
C HIS A 263 5.95 16.56 -7.81
N SER A 264 6.75 16.09 -6.87
CA SER A 264 6.55 16.25 -5.45
C SER A 264 7.86 15.91 -4.73
N PHE A 265 7.89 16.10 -3.41
CA PHE A 265 8.99 15.59 -2.59
C PHE A 265 8.95 14.05 -2.50
N LEU A 266 7.74 13.49 -2.46
CA LEU A 266 7.47 12.06 -2.44
C LEU A 266 6.30 11.74 -3.34
N GLY A 267 6.57 10.95 -4.40
CA GLY A 267 5.57 10.43 -5.33
C GLY A 267 5.40 8.93 -5.13
N HIS A 268 4.15 8.48 -5.14
CA HIS A 268 3.77 7.09 -4.91
C HIS A 268 2.97 6.57 -6.11
N GLY A 269 1.90 5.81 -5.90
CA GLY A 269 1.01 5.36 -6.94
C GLY A 269 0.23 6.49 -7.60
N PHE A 270 -0.58 6.14 -8.59
CA PHE A 270 -1.37 7.10 -9.34
C PHE A 270 -2.50 6.40 -10.08
N GLY A 271 -3.52 7.17 -10.47
CA GLY A 271 -4.53 6.78 -11.45
C GLY A 271 -4.55 7.74 -12.62
N ILE A 272 -4.97 7.28 -13.79
CA ILE A 272 -5.00 8.10 -15.01
C ILE A 272 -6.43 8.15 -15.54
N SER A 273 -6.90 9.35 -15.89
CA SER A 273 -8.24 9.53 -16.47
C SER A 273 -8.43 8.66 -17.72
N PRO A 274 -9.65 8.20 -18.03
CA PRO A 274 -9.88 7.29 -19.17
C PRO A 274 -9.37 7.80 -20.54
N ASP A 275 -9.31 9.11 -20.73
CA ASP A 275 -8.77 9.76 -21.94
C ASP A 275 -7.23 9.81 -21.99
N GLY A 276 -6.54 9.42 -20.91
CA GLY A 276 -5.10 9.41 -20.79
C GLY A 276 -4.45 10.77 -20.53
N ASN A 277 -5.23 11.84 -20.31
CA ASN A 277 -4.71 13.21 -20.28
C ASN A 277 -4.46 13.77 -18.87
N ARG A 278 -5.03 13.15 -17.83
CA ARG A 278 -4.89 13.59 -16.44
C ARG A 278 -4.36 12.45 -15.58
N MET A 279 -3.32 12.74 -14.81
CA MET A 279 -2.82 11.84 -13.78
C MET A 279 -3.15 12.41 -12.40
N TYR A 280 -3.69 11.56 -11.54
CA TYR A 280 -3.90 11.83 -10.11
C TYR A 280 -2.77 11.13 -9.38
N LEU A 281 -1.67 11.85 -9.15
CA LEU A 281 -0.45 11.34 -8.52
C LEU A 281 -0.59 11.40 -7.01
N SER A 282 -0.46 10.26 -6.34
CA SER A 282 -0.45 10.14 -4.90
C SER A 282 0.88 10.60 -4.31
N ASN A 283 0.80 11.37 -3.22
CA ASN A 283 1.95 11.95 -2.55
C ASN A 283 1.86 11.79 -1.03
N MET A 284 2.92 12.20 -0.34
CA MET A 284 2.83 12.44 1.10
C MET A 284 1.77 13.53 1.38
N MET A 285 0.78 13.22 2.20
CA MET A 285 -0.28 14.14 2.63
C MET A 285 -1.13 14.74 1.49
N GLY A 286 -1.48 13.93 0.49
CA GLY A 286 -2.36 14.41 -0.57
C GLY A 286 -2.18 13.75 -1.94
N ILE A 287 -2.74 14.42 -2.94
CA ILE A 287 -2.53 14.10 -4.36
C ILE A 287 -2.16 15.37 -5.16
N THR A 288 -1.37 15.20 -6.22
CA THR A 288 -1.10 16.22 -7.23
C THR A 288 -1.73 15.80 -8.55
N ILE A 289 -2.45 16.71 -9.19
CA ILE A 289 -3.11 16.48 -10.47
C ILE A 289 -2.23 17.05 -11.57
N LEU A 290 -1.85 16.20 -12.52
CA LEU A 290 -0.96 16.53 -13.63
C LEU A 290 -1.71 16.47 -14.98
N ASP A 291 -1.44 17.44 -15.85
CA ASP A 291 -1.75 17.37 -17.27
C ASP A 291 -0.64 16.61 -18.00
N ILE A 292 -0.93 15.39 -18.41
CA ILE A 292 0.00 14.52 -19.13
C ILE A 292 -0.33 14.42 -20.63
N SER A 293 -1.21 15.28 -21.13
CA SER A 293 -1.74 15.19 -22.49
C SER A 293 -0.66 15.33 -23.58
N ALA A 294 0.39 16.12 -23.34
CA ALA A 294 1.51 16.25 -24.27
C ALA A 294 2.31 14.94 -24.42
N VAL A 295 2.51 14.22 -23.31
CA VAL A 295 3.13 12.88 -23.32
C VAL A 295 2.19 11.89 -24.02
N GLN A 296 0.89 11.94 -23.71
CA GLN A 296 -0.12 11.08 -24.29
C GLN A 296 -0.20 11.21 -25.83
N ARG A 297 -0.15 12.45 -26.36
CA ARG A 297 -0.11 12.74 -27.79
C ARG A 297 1.24 12.46 -28.48
N ARG A 298 2.29 12.17 -27.70
CA ARG A 298 3.67 12.02 -28.19
C ARG A 298 4.23 13.31 -28.81
N ASP A 299 3.90 14.45 -28.21
CA ASP A 299 4.43 15.74 -28.64
C ASP A 299 5.96 15.78 -28.47
N PRO A 300 6.71 16.47 -29.34
CA PRO A 300 8.13 16.72 -29.12
C PRO A 300 8.32 17.60 -27.88
N TYR A 301 9.29 17.26 -27.03
CA TYR A 301 9.60 17.98 -25.78
C TYR A 301 8.36 18.18 -24.87
N PRO A 302 7.66 17.10 -24.52
CA PRO A 302 6.37 17.21 -23.86
C PRO A 302 6.51 17.90 -22.50
N GLN A 303 5.56 18.79 -22.19
CA GLN A 303 5.48 19.48 -20.92
C GLN A 303 4.35 18.86 -20.09
N VAL A 304 4.66 18.50 -18.84
CA VAL A 304 3.65 18.00 -17.89
C VAL A 304 3.40 19.09 -16.87
N ARG A 305 2.17 19.63 -16.86
CA ARG A 305 1.80 20.77 -16.02
C ARG A 305 1.13 20.28 -14.75
N HIS A 306 1.47 20.89 -13.61
CA HIS A 306 0.69 20.75 -12.39
C HIS A 306 -0.58 21.58 -12.54
N VAL A 307 -1.74 20.95 -12.33
CA VAL A 307 -3.06 21.56 -12.49
C VAL A 307 -3.62 21.97 -11.13
N ALA A 308 -3.54 21.06 -10.16
CA ALA A 308 -3.99 21.28 -8.80
C ALA A 308 -3.26 20.33 -7.84
N ALA A 309 -3.31 20.64 -6.54
CA ALA A 309 -2.86 19.77 -5.47
C ALA A 309 -3.88 19.78 -4.34
N TYR A 310 -4.21 18.61 -3.82
CA TYR A 310 -5.18 18.43 -2.73
C TYR A 310 -4.42 17.92 -1.51
N HIS A 311 -4.63 18.57 -0.38
CA HIS A 311 -3.94 18.27 0.87
C HIS A 311 -4.94 18.05 2.00
N TRP A 312 -4.60 17.15 2.91
CA TRP A 312 -5.41 16.83 4.07
C TRP A 312 -4.52 16.40 5.25
N PRO A 313 -4.96 16.56 6.51
CA PRO A 313 -4.12 16.36 7.69
C PRO A 313 -4.03 14.91 8.19
N ASP A 314 -4.99 14.04 7.83
CA ASP A 314 -5.00 12.61 8.19
C ASP A 314 -4.64 11.73 7.00
N GLY A 315 -3.79 10.73 7.19
CA GLY A 315 -3.17 10.06 6.04
C GLY A 315 -1.77 10.61 5.80
N GLN A 316 -0.77 9.80 6.14
CA GLN A 316 0.63 10.19 6.07
C GLN A 316 1.19 9.93 4.66
N LEU A 317 0.89 8.77 4.12
CA LEU A 317 1.31 8.31 2.81
C LEU A 317 0.06 7.97 2.01
N ASN A 318 -0.13 8.60 0.86
CA ASN A 318 -1.23 8.24 -0.03
C ASN A 318 -0.74 7.15 -0.99
N GLN A 319 -1.43 6.01 -1.05
CA GLN A 319 -1.02 4.88 -1.86
C GLN A 319 -1.21 5.18 -3.34
N HIS A 320 -2.46 5.28 -3.78
CA HIS A 320 -2.85 5.34 -5.17
C HIS A 320 -4.22 6.03 -5.32
N SER A 321 -4.55 6.35 -6.58
CA SER A 321 -5.78 7.03 -6.94
C SER A 321 -6.52 6.26 -8.04
N ILE A 322 -7.85 6.31 -8.03
CA ILE A 322 -8.75 5.61 -8.94
C ILE A 322 -9.75 6.63 -9.53
N PRO A 323 -9.50 7.18 -10.72
CA PRO A 323 -10.47 8.05 -11.38
C PRO A 323 -11.68 7.25 -11.90
N ILE A 324 -12.88 7.61 -11.47
CA ILE A 324 -14.13 6.96 -11.88
C ILE A 324 -15.12 7.97 -12.46
N THR A 325 -16.16 7.48 -13.11
CA THR A 325 -17.37 8.27 -13.40
C THR A 325 -18.50 7.79 -12.51
N HIS A 326 -19.22 8.70 -11.86
CA HIS A 326 -20.38 8.39 -11.03
C HIS A 326 -21.50 9.41 -11.28
N GLY A 327 -22.68 8.95 -11.69
CA GLY A 327 -23.80 9.81 -12.07
C GLY A 327 -23.44 10.77 -13.22
N GLY A 328 -22.61 10.34 -14.16
CA GLY A 328 -22.12 11.15 -15.28
C GLY A 328 -21.09 12.24 -14.91
N LYS A 329 -20.60 12.27 -13.67
CA LYS A 329 -19.56 13.21 -13.22
C LYS A 329 -18.27 12.48 -12.89
N PRO A 330 -17.09 13.09 -13.12
CA PRO A 330 -15.82 12.48 -12.75
C PRO A 330 -15.54 12.62 -11.24
N TYR A 331 -15.10 11.53 -10.64
CA TYR A 331 -14.62 11.47 -9.26
C TYR A 331 -13.24 10.84 -9.21
N VAL A 332 -12.51 11.05 -8.12
CA VAL A 332 -11.31 10.27 -7.79
C VAL A 332 -11.46 9.67 -6.40
N ILE A 333 -11.22 8.36 -6.30
CA ILE A 333 -11.08 7.63 -5.04
C ILE A 333 -9.60 7.51 -4.73
N THR A 334 -9.17 7.76 -3.50
CA THR A 334 -7.75 7.71 -3.15
C THR A 334 -7.55 7.10 -1.77
N ALA A 335 -6.61 6.17 -1.64
CA ALA A 335 -6.38 5.39 -0.43
C ALA A 335 -5.12 5.87 0.30
N ASP A 336 -5.22 6.12 1.61
CA ASP A 336 -4.08 6.45 2.46
C ASP A 336 -3.50 5.18 3.12
N GLU A 337 -2.24 4.86 2.83
CA GLU A 337 -1.46 3.69 3.31
C GLU A 337 -0.99 3.78 4.77
N GLY A 338 -1.38 4.84 5.46
CA GLY A 338 -0.85 5.04 6.79
C GLY A 338 -1.36 6.29 7.41
N GLY A 339 -1.18 6.39 8.73
CA GLY A 339 -1.67 7.55 9.46
C GLY A 339 -3.20 7.58 9.54
N SER A 340 -3.88 6.45 9.30
CA SER A 340 -5.33 6.22 9.41
C SER A 340 -6.23 7.16 8.60
N GLY A 341 -5.71 7.69 7.48
CA GLY A 341 -6.44 8.58 6.57
C GLY A 341 -7.62 7.92 5.85
N GLY A 342 -7.68 6.58 5.84
CA GLY A 342 -8.77 5.84 5.20
C GLY A 342 -8.78 6.02 3.68
N VAL A 343 -9.97 5.94 3.08
CA VAL A 343 -10.15 6.16 1.64
C VAL A 343 -10.99 7.42 1.42
N LYS A 344 -10.50 8.36 0.62
CA LYS A 344 -11.16 9.64 0.34
C LYS A 344 -11.74 9.66 -1.07
N ILE A 345 -12.87 10.34 -1.25
CA ILE A 345 -13.53 10.49 -2.55
C ILE A 345 -13.77 11.98 -2.82
N PHE A 346 -13.35 12.44 -4.00
CA PHE A 346 -13.53 13.83 -4.45
C PHE A 346 -14.29 13.89 -5.77
N ASP A 347 -15.29 14.76 -5.85
CA ASP A 347 -15.86 15.22 -7.12
C ASP A 347 -14.85 16.14 -7.79
N VAL A 348 -14.40 15.74 -8.98
CA VAL A 348 -13.38 16.44 -9.77
C VAL A 348 -13.93 16.93 -11.10
N THR A 349 -15.24 17.20 -11.18
CA THR A 349 -15.86 17.87 -12.34
C THR A 349 -15.10 19.15 -12.72
N ARG A 350 -14.57 19.84 -11.71
CA ARG A 350 -13.54 20.88 -11.87
C ARG A 350 -12.36 20.56 -10.96
N VAL A 351 -11.24 20.15 -11.54
CA VAL A 351 -10.02 19.78 -10.80
C VAL A 351 -9.38 20.94 -10.05
N ASP A 352 -9.64 22.18 -10.44
CA ASP A 352 -9.19 23.40 -9.76
C ASP A 352 -10.19 23.90 -8.71
N LYS A 353 -11.35 23.24 -8.58
CA LYS A 353 -12.39 23.51 -7.58
C LYS A 353 -13.05 22.19 -7.15
N PRO A 354 -12.26 21.26 -6.57
CA PRO A 354 -12.76 19.97 -6.12
C PRO A 354 -13.81 20.12 -5.01
N ARG A 355 -14.69 19.13 -4.91
CA ARG A 355 -15.59 18.99 -3.76
C ARG A 355 -15.33 17.65 -3.08
N TYR A 356 -15.07 17.69 -1.78
CA TYR A 356 -14.99 16.49 -0.96
C TYR A 356 -16.37 15.81 -0.93
N ALA A 357 -16.41 14.54 -1.35
CA ALA A 357 -17.65 13.79 -1.48
C ALA A 357 -17.85 12.82 -0.32
N ALA A 358 -16.83 12.04 0.07
CA ALA A 358 -16.94 11.06 1.14
C ALA A 358 -15.57 10.63 1.69
N GLN A 359 -15.58 10.01 2.88
CA GLN A 359 -14.49 9.20 3.42
C GLN A 359 -15.00 7.81 3.80
N LEU A 360 -14.14 6.82 3.66
CA LEU A 360 -14.31 5.51 4.27
C LEU A 360 -13.23 5.33 5.33
N LYS A 361 -13.67 5.16 6.57
CA LYS A 361 -12.83 4.68 7.69
C LYS A 361 -13.51 3.48 8.31
N LEU A 362 -12.72 2.51 8.75
CA LEU A 362 -13.20 1.51 9.71
C LEU A 362 -13.15 2.13 11.11
N GLU A 363 -13.87 1.56 12.08
CA GLU A 363 -13.80 2.01 13.49
C GLU A 363 -12.36 2.09 13.99
N ILE A 364 -11.51 1.11 13.69
CA ILE A 364 -10.10 1.10 14.12
C ILE A 364 -9.25 2.26 13.56
N ASN A 365 -9.73 2.96 12.53
CA ASN A 365 -9.08 4.12 11.91
C ASN A 365 -9.59 5.46 12.43
N LEU A 366 -10.58 5.46 13.33
CA LEU A 366 -11.04 6.70 13.94
C LEU A 366 -10.00 7.24 14.92
N PRO A 367 -9.86 8.57 15.05
CA PRO A 367 -8.86 9.19 15.93
C PRO A 367 -8.85 8.64 17.37
N GLU A 368 -10.02 8.38 17.93
CA GLU A 368 -10.24 7.84 19.29
C GLU A 368 -9.84 6.37 19.45
N HIS A 369 -9.55 5.67 18.36
CA HIS A 369 -9.17 4.26 18.37
C HIS A 369 -7.74 4.00 17.89
N LEU A 370 -6.96 5.06 17.61
CA LEU A 370 -5.56 4.93 17.18
C LEU A 370 -4.65 4.38 18.28
N ASP A 371 -4.99 4.57 19.56
CA ASP A 371 -4.31 3.90 20.68
C ASP A 371 -4.52 2.39 20.64
N THR A 372 -5.74 1.94 20.36
CA THR A 372 -6.14 0.54 20.22
C THR A 372 -5.49 -0.06 18.98
N GLN A 373 -5.49 0.66 17.86
CA GLN A 373 -4.79 0.24 16.64
C GLN A 373 -3.31 0.02 16.91
N PHE A 374 -2.65 0.97 17.58
CA PHE A 374 -1.25 0.84 17.96
C PHE A 374 -1.05 -0.37 18.89
N ARG A 375 -1.85 -0.50 19.94
CA ARG A 375 -1.83 -1.62 20.90
C ARG A 375 -1.94 -2.98 20.20
N SER A 376 -2.88 -3.13 19.27
CA SER A 376 -3.09 -4.36 18.50
C SER A 376 -1.96 -4.63 17.50
N SER A 377 -1.40 -3.58 16.89
CA SER A 377 -0.34 -3.69 15.89
C SER A 377 1.06 -3.88 16.49
N MET A 378 1.23 -3.63 17.79
CA MET A 378 2.49 -3.93 18.51
C MET A 378 2.91 -5.38 18.29
N GLY A 379 4.20 -5.60 18.06
CA GLY A 379 4.77 -6.87 17.64
C GLY A 379 4.45 -7.26 16.21
N GLY A 380 3.68 -6.49 15.44
CA GLY A 380 3.27 -6.77 14.07
C GLY A 380 4.15 -6.16 12.99
N SER A 381 5.23 -5.46 13.34
CA SER A 381 6.11 -4.71 12.44
C SER A 381 5.51 -3.41 11.89
N LEU A 382 5.96 -2.96 10.70
CA LEU A 382 5.87 -1.59 10.18
C LEU A 382 4.45 -1.10 9.93
N PHE A 383 3.56 -1.98 9.48
CA PHE A 383 2.19 -1.67 9.06
C PHE A 383 1.16 -2.10 10.11
N GLY A 384 0.02 -1.42 10.10
CA GLY A 384 -1.06 -1.58 11.05
C GLY A 384 -2.35 -1.99 10.36
N SER A 385 -3.37 -1.14 10.47
CA SER A 385 -4.72 -1.40 9.97
C SER A 385 -5.18 -0.32 9.01
N ASN A 386 -4.42 -0.02 7.96
CA ASN A 386 -4.76 0.98 6.94
C ASN A 386 -5.13 0.35 5.59
N PRO A 387 -5.88 1.05 4.73
CA PRO A 387 -5.99 0.68 3.32
C PRO A 387 -4.60 0.68 2.66
N HIS A 388 -4.35 -0.18 1.70
CA HIS A 388 -3.17 -0.11 0.83
C HIS A 388 -3.65 0.11 -0.61
N TYR A 389 -4.06 -0.95 -1.32
CA TYR A 389 -4.75 -0.82 -2.62
C TYR A 389 -6.25 -1.05 -2.53
N CYS A 390 -6.98 -0.31 -3.37
CA CYS A 390 -8.38 -0.55 -3.66
C CYS A 390 -8.62 -0.81 -5.16
N ALA A 391 -9.76 -1.39 -5.48
CA ALA A 391 -10.28 -1.48 -6.83
C ALA A 391 -11.81 -1.34 -6.79
N VAL A 392 -12.36 -0.71 -7.81
CA VAL A 392 -13.80 -0.70 -8.05
C VAL A 392 -14.19 -1.84 -8.99
N ASP A 393 -15.43 -2.30 -8.90
CA ASP A 393 -15.93 -3.39 -9.74
C ASP A 393 -16.13 -2.98 -11.22
N ARG A 394 -16.26 -1.68 -11.50
CA ARG A 394 -16.27 -1.08 -12.84
C ARG A 394 -15.91 0.42 -12.78
N PRO A 395 -15.35 1.01 -13.85
CA PRO A 395 -14.92 2.42 -13.84
C PRO A 395 -16.08 3.43 -13.92
N THR A 396 -17.25 3.03 -14.44
CA THR A 396 -18.43 3.90 -14.59
C THR A 396 -19.55 3.39 -13.70
N ASP A 397 -20.12 4.28 -12.89
CA ASP A 397 -21.14 4.01 -11.88
C ASP A 397 -20.82 2.77 -11.04
N PRO A 398 -19.65 2.71 -10.38
CA PRO A 398 -19.25 1.53 -9.61
C PRO A 398 -20.28 1.18 -8.55
N THR A 399 -20.48 -0.11 -8.31
CA THR A 399 -21.39 -0.58 -7.27
C THR A 399 -20.66 -0.99 -6.00
N ALA A 400 -19.43 -1.48 -6.15
CA ALA A 400 -18.62 -1.93 -5.03
C ALA A 400 -17.17 -1.45 -5.14
N LEU A 401 -16.57 -1.21 -3.97
CA LEU A 401 -15.16 -0.94 -3.77
C LEU A 401 -14.59 -2.06 -2.91
N ALA A 402 -13.56 -2.75 -3.37
CA ALA A 402 -12.81 -3.70 -2.56
C ALA A 402 -11.42 -3.15 -2.27
N CYS A 403 -11.00 -3.19 -1.01
CA CYS A 403 -9.71 -2.71 -0.55
C CYS A 403 -8.97 -3.80 0.21
N SER A 404 -7.69 -3.93 -0.07
CA SER A 404 -6.74 -4.57 0.84
C SER A 404 -6.38 -3.58 1.94
N TRP A 405 -6.48 -4.02 3.19
CA TRP A 405 -6.47 -3.18 4.37
C TRP A 405 -5.47 -3.69 5.41
N GLU A 406 -4.24 -3.98 4.97
CA GLU A 406 -3.12 -4.42 5.82
C GLU A 406 -3.51 -5.60 6.74
N SER A 407 -3.32 -5.47 8.06
CA SER A 407 -3.71 -6.47 9.07
C SER A 407 -5.23 -6.65 9.20
N SER A 408 -6.02 -5.71 8.69
CA SER A 408 -7.48 -5.77 8.64
C SER A 408 -7.99 -6.54 7.42
N GLY A 409 -7.10 -7.16 6.63
CA GLY A 409 -7.49 -8.10 5.59
C GLY A 409 -8.12 -7.44 4.36
N ILE A 410 -9.10 -8.10 3.75
CA ILE A 410 -9.81 -7.62 2.56
C ILE A 410 -11.17 -7.08 2.97
N ARG A 411 -11.51 -5.86 2.55
CA ARG A 411 -12.75 -5.15 2.88
C ARG A 411 -13.52 -4.84 1.62
N VAL A 412 -14.84 -5.01 1.63
CA VAL A 412 -15.71 -4.72 0.49
C VAL A 412 -16.83 -3.78 0.94
N PHE A 413 -17.01 -2.69 0.20
CA PHE A 413 -17.97 -1.63 0.48
C PHE A 413 -18.96 -1.49 -0.67
N ASP A 414 -20.22 -1.20 -0.32
CA ASP A 414 -21.25 -0.74 -1.26
C ASP A 414 -21.09 0.77 -1.45
N ILE A 415 -20.83 1.19 -2.69
CA ILE A 415 -20.55 2.60 -3.05
C ILE A 415 -21.50 3.13 -4.12
N ARG A 416 -22.67 2.50 -4.28
CA ARG A 416 -23.71 2.95 -5.23
C ARG A 416 -24.24 4.34 -4.91
N ASP A 417 -24.22 4.70 -3.63
CA ASP A 417 -24.58 6.02 -3.12
C ASP A 417 -23.41 6.50 -2.25
N LEU A 418 -22.71 7.53 -2.72
CA LEU A 418 -21.52 8.06 -2.04
C LEU A 418 -21.86 8.74 -0.71
N ASP A 419 -23.12 9.11 -0.47
CA ASP A 419 -23.58 9.66 0.81
C ASP A 419 -23.96 8.54 1.80
N ARG A 420 -24.04 7.28 1.34
CA ARG A 420 -24.52 6.13 2.12
C ARG A 420 -23.64 4.88 1.95
N ILE A 421 -22.33 5.08 1.99
CA ILE A 421 -21.35 4.00 1.90
C ILE A 421 -21.43 3.11 3.13
N ARG A 422 -21.32 1.78 2.95
CA ARG A 422 -21.28 0.80 4.04
C ARG A 422 -20.39 -0.38 3.70
N GLU A 423 -19.80 -1.00 4.71
CA GLU A 423 -19.13 -2.28 4.55
C GLU A 423 -20.18 -3.38 4.33
N ILE A 424 -19.94 -4.28 3.38
CA ILE A 424 -20.85 -5.39 3.06
C ILE A 424 -20.22 -6.76 3.27
N ALA A 425 -18.89 -6.84 3.24
CA ALA A 425 -18.14 -8.07 3.44
C ALA A 425 -16.68 -7.81 3.80
N TYR A 426 -16.05 -8.78 4.44
CA TYR A 426 -14.61 -8.77 4.67
C TYR A 426 -14.04 -10.17 4.88
N TYR A 427 -12.73 -10.31 4.69
CA TYR A 427 -11.96 -11.52 4.91
C TYR A 427 -10.58 -11.19 5.47
N ASN A 428 -10.35 -11.53 6.74
CA ASN A 428 -9.05 -11.49 7.38
C ASN A 428 -8.49 -12.93 7.33
N PRO A 429 -7.45 -13.19 6.52
CA PRO A 429 -6.90 -14.53 6.38
C PRO A 429 -6.35 -15.06 7.72
N PRO A 430 -6.32 -16.39 7.90
CA PRO A 430 -5.65 -17.03 9.03
C PRO A 430 -4.19 -16.57 9.18
N ALA A 431 -3.85 -16.06 10.37
CA ALA A 431 -2.48 -15.65 10.70
C ALA A 431 -1.47 -16.80 10.53
N GLN A 432 -0.29 -16.48 10.00
CA GLN A 432 0.77 -17.45 9.69
C GLN A 432 1.82 -17.51 10.82
N LYS A 433 1.39 -17.53 12.08
CA LYS A 433 2.28 -17.50 13.26
C LYS A 433 3.34 -18.60 13.19
N GLY A 434 4.62 -18.22 13.26
CA GLY A 434 5.75 -19.13 13.12
C GLY A 434 6.33 -19.23 11.71
N ALA A 435 5.76 -18.52 10.73
CA ALA A 435 6.41 -18.32 9.43
C ALA A 435 7.76 -17.60 9.61
N THR A 436 8.74 -18.00 8.80
CA THR A 436 10.10 -17.46 8.82
C THR A 436 10.56 -17.20 7.40
N VAL A 437 11.68 -16.50 7.22
CA VAL A 437 12.25 -16.25 5.88
C VAL A 437 12.57 -17.55 5.13
N LEU A 438 12.77 -18.67 5.84
CA LEU A 438 13.01 -19.98 5.22
C LEU A 438 11.73 -20.58 4.62
N THR A 439 10.57 -20.34 5.22
CA THR A 439 9.29 -20.88 4.75
C THR A 439 8.54 -19.91 3.86
N ARG A 440 8.70 -18.60 4.09
CA ARG A 440 8.04 -17.50 3.37
C ARG A 440 9.03 -16.41 2.96
N PRO A 441 10.02 -16.73 2.13
CA PRO A 441 11.04 -15.76 1.73
C PRO A 441 10.49 -14.57 0.92
N ASN A 442 9.32 -14.70 0.28
CA ASN A 442 8.67 -13.65 -0.50
C ASN A 442 7.62 -12.86 0.31
N SER A 443 7.45 -13.13 1.61
CA SER A 443 6.51 -12.37 2.45
C SER A 443 7.15 -11.05 2.92
N PRO A 444 6.55 -9.88 2.62
CA PRO A 444 6.99 -8.61 3.17
C PRO A 444 6.84 -8.54 4.69
N HIS A 445 5.80 -9.16 5.24
CA HIS A 445 5.56 -9.19 6.69
C HIS A 445 6.65 -9.96 7.42
N VAL A 446 7.03 -11.14 6.91
CA VAL A 446 8.13 -11.94 7.47
C VAL A 446 9.48 -11.24 7.32
N VAL A 447 9.75 -10.62 6.17
CA VAL A 447 11.03 -9.92 5.92
C VAL A 447 11.13 -8.64 6.77
N ALA A 448 10.03 -7.91 6.93
CA ALA A 448 9.97 -6.69 7.74
C ALA A 448 9.88 -6.95 9.25
N SER A 449 9.60 -8.18 9.69
CA SER A 449 9.46 -8.59 11.11
C SER A 449 10.78 -8.54 11.93
N ILE A 450 11.67 -7.59 11.64
CA ILE A 450 12.85 -7.26 12.45
C ILE A 450 12.54 -6.17 13.50
N ILE A 451 11.55 -5.31 13.23
CA ILE A 451 11.07 -4.26 14.14
C ILE A 451 9.68 -4.68 14.64
N GLY A 452 9.39 -4.47 15.92
CA GLY A 452 8.10 -4.84 16.53
C GLY A 452 7.12 -3.68 16.67
N VAL A 453 7.40 -2.51 16.08
CA VAL A 453 6.65 -1.28 16.31
C VAL A 453 6.07 -0.74 14.99
N PRO A 454 4.78 -0.34 14.94
CA PRO A 454 4.15 0.20 13.74
C PRO A 454 4.64 1.62 13.46
N ALA A 455 5.76 1.72 12.74
CA ALA A 455 6.46 2.98 12.54
C ALA A 455 5.71 4.00 11.67
N ILE A 456 4.80 3.53 10.81
CA ILE A 456 4.05 4.37 9.87
C ILE A 456 2.91 5.13 10.58
N GLU A 457 2.50 4.69 11.77
CA GLU A 457 1.37 5.28 12.52
C GLU A 457 1.75 6.38 13.52
N PHE A 458 3.04 6.69 13.69
CA PHE A 458 3.47 7.57 14.78
C PHE A 458 2.94 9.00 14.68
N LEU A 459 2.81 9.55 13.47
CA LEU A 459 2.37 10.94 13.31
C LEU A 459 0.87 11.10 13.66
N SER A 460 0.02 10.23 13.12
CA SER A 460 -1.43 10.24 13.39
C SER A 460 -1.72 9.99 14.86
N LEU A 461 -1.05 9.01 15.47
CA LEU A 461 -1.14 8.72 16.89
C LEU A 461 -0.67 9.91 17.74
N GLY A 462 0.47 10.53 17.38
CA GLY A 462 0.99 11.70 18.07
C GLY A 462 0.01 12.88 18.05
N MET A 463 -0.60 13.16 16.89
CA MET A 463 -1.65 14.17 16.77
C MET A 463 -2.90 13.81 17.59
N SER A 464 -3.32 12.55 17.57
CA SER A 464 -4.49 12.10 18.35
C SER A 464 -4.27 12.21 19.86
N LEU A 465 -3.06 11.86 20.35
CA LEU A 465 -2.65 12.04 21.74
C LEU A 465 -2.61 13.52 22.13
N ALA A 466 -2.05 14.37 21.29
CA ALA A 466 -1.96 15.82 21.54
C ALA A 466 -3.35 16.47 21.64
N ASN A 467 -4.33 15.95 20.88
CA ASN A 467 -5.72 16.41 20.90
C ASN A 467 -6.59 15.68 21.93
N GLY A 468 -6.02 14.80 22.76
CA GLY A 468 -6.73 14.07 23.81
C GLY A 468 -7.74 13.03 23.32
N ARG A 469 -7.66 12.61 22.05
CA ARG A 469 -8.57 11.61 21.46
C ARG A 469 -8.09 10.19 21.71
N ALA A 470 -6.79 9.95 21.60
CA ALA A 470 -6.14 8.71 22.01
C ALA A 470 -5.58 8.85 23.43
N LYS A 471 -5.44 7.73 24.15
CA LYS A 471 -4.91 7.73 25.52
C LYS A 471 -3.73 6.77 25.67
N LEU A 472 -2.68 7.26 26.33
CA LEU A 472 -1.43 6.52 26.52
C LEU A 472 -1.61 5.22 27.34
N ASN A 473 -2.58 5.19 28.25
CA ASN A 473 -2.87 4.00 29.07
C ASN A 473 -3.52 2.87 28.25
N GLU A 474 -4.33 3.19 27.23
CA GLU A 474 -5.00 2.19 26.38
C GLU A 474 -4.00 1.49 25.45
N MET A 475 -2.90 2.18 25.11
CA MET A 475 -1.80 1.63 24.32
C MET A 475 -1.04 0.49 25.03
N VAL A 476 -1.11 0.42 26.36
CA VAL A 476 -0.41 -0.61 27.15
C VAL A 476 -1.23 -1.88 27.20
N GLY A 477 -0.82 -2.86 26.39
CA GLY A 477 -1.51 -4.14 26.27
C GLY A 477 -0.62 -5.37 26.43
N PRO A 478 -1.20 -6.57 26.23
CA PRO A 478 -0.49 -7.84 26.36
C PRO A 478 0.72 -7.98 25.42
N ARG A 479 0.80 -7.12 24.38
CA ARG A 479 1.86 -7.11 23.37
C ARG A 479 2.84 -5.93 23.51
N ALA A 480 2.71 -5.08 24.54
CA ALA A 480 3.50 -3.85 24.68
C ALA A 480 5.03 -4.09 24.75
N GLY A 481 5.47 -5.26 25.24
CA GLY A 481 6.89 -5.64 25.30
C GLY A 481 7.48 -6.13 23.96
N MET A 482 6.67 -6.29 22.92
CA MET A 482 7.10 -6.85 21.62
C MET A 482 7.72 -5.77 20.73
N VAL A 483 8.81 -5.17 21.18
CA VAL A 483 9.48 -4.05 20.48
C VAL A 483 10.57 -4.49 19.51
N VAL A 484 11.11 -5.71 19.69
CA VAL A 484 12.15 -6.31 18.83
C VAL A 484 11.65 -7.64 18.30
N GLY A 485 11.77 -7.84 16.98
CA GLY A 485 11.19 -8.99 16.29
C GLY A 485 9.66 -8.84 16.14
N GLY A 486 9.19 -9.00 14.91
CA GLY A 486 7.77 -9.07 14.59
C GLY A 486 7.28 -10.51 14.69
N ASP A 487 6.02 -10.67 15.09
CA ASP A 487 5.27 -11.91 14.97
C ASP A 487 4.29 -11.82 13.80
N VAL A 488 4.15 -12.94 13.09
CA VAL A 488 3.24 -13.07 11.95
C VAL A 488 1.84 -13.44 12.46
N SER A 489 1.35 -12.67 13.44
CA SER A 489 0.09 -12.91 14.15
C SER A 489 -1.14 -12.32 13.48
N THR A 490 -0.92 -11.61 12.38
CA THR A 490 -1.88 -11.28 11.30
C THR A 490 -1.26 -11.65 9.97
N ASP A 491 -1.98 -11.46 8.88
CA ASP A 491 -1.41 -11.40 7.54
C ASP A 491 -1.55 -9.95 7.03
N TRP A 492 -0.58 -9.45 6.28
CA TRP A 492 -0.68 -8.15 5.63
C TRP A 492 -1.24 -8.30 4.22
N CYS A 493 -2.47 -7.85 4.00
CA CYS A 493 -3.03 -7.80 2.67
C CYS A 493 -2.78 -6.42 2.05
N PHE A 494 -1.97 -6.39 0.98
CA PHE A 494 -1.56 -5.16 0.29
C PHE A 494 -2.04 -5.11 -1.17
N SER A 495 -2.14 -6.27 -1.82
CA SER A 495 -2.43 -6.35 -3.25
C SER A 495 -3.80 -5.78 -3.62
N PRO A 496 -3.96 -5.11 -4.77
CA PRO A 496 -5.29 -4.73 -5.25
C PRO A 496 -6.19 -5.96 -5.37
N PRO A 497 -7.40 -5.94 -4.75
CA PRO A 497 -8.41 -6.95 -5.02
C PRO A 497 -8.90 -6.88 -6.46
N GLU A 498 -9.21 -8.01 -7.07
CA GLU A 498 -9.76 -8.06 -8.43
C GLU A 498 -11.12 -8.76 -8.48
N PHE A 499 -12.15 -8.03 -8.91
CA PHE A 499 -13.51 -8.54 -9.08
C PHE A 499 -13.62 -9.47 -10.31
N ARG A 500 -14.28 -10.62 -10.14
CA ARG A 500 -14.55 -11.64 -11.17
C ARG A 500 -15.88 -12.35 -10.95
N GLY A 501 -16.96 -11.77 -11.46
CA GLY A 501 -18.31 -12.11 -11.03
C GLY A 501 -18.42 -11.89 -9.52
N ASN A 502 -18.86 -12.92 -8.79
CA ASN A 502 -18.88 -12.94 -7.33
C ASN A 502 -17.54 -13.34 -6.69
N LYS A 503 -16.45 -13.41 -7.44
CA LYS A 503 -15.14 -13.78 -6.89
C LYS A 503 -14.27 -12.55 -6.72
N ILE A 504 -13.38 -12.63 -5.73
CA ILE A 504 -12.29 -11.67 -5.55
C ILE A 504 -10.99 -12.45 -5.58
N PHE A 505 -10.10 -12.10 -6.50
CA PHE A 505 -8.72 -12.58 -6.53
C PHE A 505 -7.83 -11.56 -5.85
N VAL A 506 -6.99 -12.00 -4.92
CA VAL A 506 -6.12 -11.10 -4.16
C VAL A 506 -4.96 -11.87 -3.56
N THR A 507 -3.88 -11.17 -3.25
CA THR A 507 -2.71 -11.75 -2.59
C THR A 507 -2.44 -11.03 -1.28
N CYS A 508 -2.19 -11.79 -0.21
CA CYS A 508 -1.69 -11.28 1.06
C CYS A 508 -0.25 -11.77 1.30
N GLY A 509 0.51 -11.01 2.07
CA GLY A 509 1.96 -11.13 2.20
C GLY A 509 2.40 -12.50 2.68
N ASP A 510 1.75 -13.06 3.69
CA ASP A 510 2.13 -14.34 4.27
C ASP A 510 1.43 -15.51 3.60
N GLY A 511 0.11 -15.40 3.44
CA GLY A 511 -0.78 -16.44 2.96
C GLY A 511 -0.72 -16.67 1.45
N GLY A 512 -0.12 -15.76 0.69
CA GLY A 512 -0.02 -15.82 -0.76
C GLY A 512 -1.33 -15.50 -1.46
N PHE A 513 -1.62 -16.19 -2.57
CA PHE A 513 -2.79 -15.92 -3.40
C PHE A 513 -4.06 -16.54 -2.82
N TYR A 514 -5.16 -15.79 -2.82
CA TYR A 514 -6.48 -16.21 -2.41
C TYR A 514 -7.49 -16.00 -3.54
N ALA A 515 -8.33 -17.02 -3.75
CA ALA A 515 -9.59 -16.88 -4.46
C ALA A 515 -10.72 -16.88 -3.41
N LEU A 516 -11.44 -15.77 -3.33
CA LEU A 516 -12.53 -15.56 -2.40
C LEU A 516 -13.87 -15.49 -3.16
N GLU A 517 -14.96 -15.86 -2.50
CA GLU A 517 -16.33 -15.76 -3.00
C GLU A 517 -17.14 -14.81 -2.13
N LEU A 518 -17.58 -13.72 -2.74
CA LEU A 518 -18.48 -12.73 -2.17
C LEU A 518 -19.92 -13.24 -2.29
N SER A 519 -20.63 -13.20 -1.16
CA SER A 519 -22.00 -13.71 -1.05
C SER A 519 -22.96 -12.96 -1.97
N SER A 520 -23.75 -13.71 -2.74
CA SER A 520 -24.82 -13.16 -3.58
C SER A 520 -25.94 -12.46 -2.79
N ARG A 521 -25.95 -12.59 -1.45
CA ARG A 521 -26.90 -11.88 -0.58
C ARG A 521 -26.60 -10.38 -0.47
N VAL A 522 -25.33 -10.00 -0.61
CA VAL A 522 -24.88 -8.61 -0.39
C VAL A 522 -24.32 -7.96 -1.65
N TYR A 523 -23.99 -8.75 -2.67
CA TYR A 523 -23.43 -8.26 -3.92
C TYR A 523 -24.02 -8.99 -5.11
N THR A 524 -24.28 -8.26 -6.19
CA THR A 524 -24.65 -8.80 -7.48
C THR A 524 -23.70 -8.21 -8.51
N PRO A 525 -22.92 -9.03 -9.24
CA PRO A 525 -21.97 -8.52 -10.22
C PRO A 525 -22.71 -7.75 -11.30
N PRO A 526 -22.28 -6.52 -11.63
CA PRO A 526 -22.89 -5.80 -12.73
C PRO A 526 -22.61 -6.49 -14.06
N PRO A 527 -23.51 -6.40 -15.07
CA PRO A 527 -23.30 -7.04 -16.37
C PRO A 527 -22.03 -6.58 -17.10
N ASP A 528 -21.61 -5.34 -16.84
CA ASP A 528 -20.44 -4.65 -17.39
C ASP A 528 -19.25 -4.62 -16.42
N GLN A 529 -19.18 -5.57 -15.48
CA GLN A 529 -18.09 -5.65 -14.51
C GLN A 529 -16.72 -5.70 -15.22
N ASP A 530 -15.86 -4.74 -14.89
CA ASP A 530 -14.46 -4.70 -15.29
C ASP A 530 -13.66 -4.12 -14.13
N SER A 531 -13.09 -5.02 -13.31
CA SER A 531 -12.33 -4.62 -12.13
C SER A 531 -11.25 -3.59 -12.50
N TYR A 532 -11.31 -2.44 -11.86
CA TYR A 532 -10.57 -1.25 -12.26
C TYR A 532 -9.84 -0.63 -11.06
N LEU A 533 -8.55 -0.35 -11.23
CA LEU A 533 -7.63 0.11 -10.18
C LEU A 533 -7.05 1.51 -10.42
N GLY A 534 -7.50 2.19 -11.47
CA GLY A 534 -7.04 3.53 -11.87
C GLY A 534 -6.20 3.54 -13.14
#